data_AF-W9DMY1-F1
#
_entry.id   AF-W9DMY1-F1
#
_cell.length_a   1.000
_cell.length_b   1.000
_cell.length_c   1.000
_cell.angle_alpha   90.00
_cell.angle_beta   90.00
_cell.angle_gamma   90.00
#
_symmetry.space_group_name_H-M   'P 1'
#
loop_
_entity.id
_entity.type
_entity.pdbx_description
1 polymer ?
#
loop_
_entity_poly.entity_id
_entity_poly.type
_entity_poly.pdbx_seq_one_letter_code
_entity_poly.pdbx_strand_id
1 'polypeptide(L)'
;MNYKLVIIGLICFLLMFIAPASSESSNLKIDVYYDDQLYSGSSTPKPLLKIGEPFQLRFEVTCYKRNELSVMLWSIGDNDFDIIEGPTSKLGSYTDKIVEVNETWIIEWTVAPNEAWAGGSAPINFYYQMMDLEKPRTIASGEFTAAYVTISEEYYDGSESTEDSTSESESKSSSPSTPAFTALCVVLGFVMAILCGKRLS
;
A
#
# COMPACT_ATOMS: atom_id res chain seq x y z
N MET A 1 -44.84 -23.94 11.12
CA MET A 1 -43.53 -23.29 10.91
C MET A 1 -42.46 -24.38 10.88
N ASN A 2 -41.75 -24.54 9.78
CA ASN A 2 -40.77 -25.62 9.61
C ASN A 2 -39.53 -25.30 10.43
N TYR A 3 -39.43 -25.85 11.65
CA TYR A 3 -38.34 -25.59 12.59
C TYR A 3 -36.94 -25.78 11.98
N LYS A 4 -36.81 -26.64 10.96
CA LYS A 4 -35.58 -26.81 10.18
C LYS A 4 -35.13 -25.54 9.44
N LEU A 5 -36.06 -24.78 8.86
CA LEU A 5 -35.76 -23.51 8.19
C LEU A 5 -35.37 -22.41 9.18
N VAL A 6 -35.96 -22.43 10.38
CA VAL A 6 -35.62 -21.49 11.46
C VAL A 6 -34.21 -21.75 11.98
N ILE A 7 -33.83 -23.02 12.16
CA ILE A 7 -32.47 -23.41 12.59
C ILE A 7 -31.42 -23.02 11.54
N ILE A 8 -31.69 -23.25 10.26
CA ILE A 8 -30.78 -22.84 9.18
C ILE A 8 -30.61 -21.32 9.14
N GLY A 9 -31.71 -20.57 9.27
CA GLY A 9 -31.66 -19.10 9.33
C GLY A 9 -30.84 -18.58 10.52
N LEU A 10 -30.97 -19.21 11.69
CA LEU A 10 -30.20 -18.86 12.89
C LEU A 10 -28.70 -19.13 12.73
N ILE A 11 -28.33 -20.25 12.12
CA ILE A 11 -26.92 -20.59 11.83
C ILE A 11 -26.33 -19.58 10.83
N CYS A 12 -27.05 -19.25 9.76
CA CYS A 12 -26.61 -18.23 8.80
C CYS A 12 -26.45 -16.84 9.44
N PHE A 13 -27.35 -16.48 10.36
CA PHE A 13 -27.27 -15.22 11.11
C PHE A 13 -26.05 -15.18 12.04
N LEU A 14 -25.75 -16.28 12.73
CA LEU A 14 -24.56 -16.42 13.59
C LEU A 14 -23.24 -16.32 12.82
N LEU A 15 -23.20 -16.81 11.58
CA LEU A 15 -22.01 -16.72 10.71
C LEU A 15 -21.71 -15.27 10.26
N MET A 16 -22.66 -14.34 10.35
CA MET A 16 -22.43 -12.92 10.01
C MET A 16 -21.72 -12.13 11.12
N PHE A 17 -21.58 -12.71 12.33
CA PHE A 17 -20.89 -12.07 13.46
C PHE A 17 -19.44 -12.56 13.66
N ILE A 18 -18.87 -13.23 12.66
CA ILE A 18 -17.44 -13.55 12.70
C ILE A 18 -16.68 -12.24 12.50
N ALA A 19 -16.00 -11.78 13.56
CA ALA A 19 -15.14 -10.61 13.52
C ALA A 19 -14.07 -10.75 12.41
N PRO A 20 -13.63 -9.65 11.78
CA PRO A 20 -12.59 -9.70 10.76
C PRO A 20 -11.32 -10.35 11.31
N ALA A 21 -10.66 -11.13 10.46
CA ALA A 21 -9.48 -11.89 10.82
C ALA A 21 -8.30 -10.94 11.12
N SER A 22 -7.97 -10.81 12.40
CA SER A 22 -6.60 -10.50 12.83
C SER A 22 -5.71 -11.67 12.40
N SER A 23 -4.55 -11.39 11.80
CA SER A 23 -3.54 -12.43 11.52
C SER A 23 -2.78 -12.76 12.81
N GLU A 24 -3.52 -13.26 13.80
CA GLU A 24 -2.96 -13.88 14.98
C GLU A 24 -2.57 -15.30 14.61
N SER A 25 -1.26 -15.51 14.42
CA SER A 25 -0.71 -16.85 14.43
C SER A 25 -0.40 -17.24 15.87
N SER A 26 -0.17 -18.54 16.12
CA SER A 26 0.31 -19.01 17.42
C SER A 26 1.71 -18.50 17.79
N ASN A 27 2.40 -17.77 16.90
CA ASN A 27 3.77 -17.29 17.12
C ASN A 27 3.87 -15.76 17.22
N LEU A 28 3.03 -15.02 16.50
CA LEU A 28 3.05 -13.55 16.48
C LEU A 28 1.69 -12.95 16.10
N LYS A 29 1.55 -11.65 16.37
CA LYS A 29 0.50 -10.75 15.88
C LYS A 29 1.16 -9.55 15.17
N ILE A 30 0.55 -9.09 14.08
CA ILE A 30 0.98 -7.88 13.35
C ILE A 30 -0.22 -6.95 13.21
N ASP A 31 -0.11 -5.76 13.79
CA ASP A 31 -1.02 -4.65 13.50
C ASP A 31 -0.37 -3.74 12.45
N VAL A 32 -1.15 -3.32 11.46
CA VAL A 32 -0.66 -2.57 10.29
C VAL A 32 -1.37 -1.23 10.21
N TYR A 33 -0.58 -0.18 10.04
CA TYR A 33 -1.04 1.19 9.96
C TYR A 33 -0.61 1.79 8.62
N TYR A 34 -1.53 2.50 7.97
CA TYR A 34 -1.26 3.35 6.82
C TYR A 34 -1.66 4.78 7.21
N ASP A 35 -0.71 5.72 7.16
CA ASP A 35 -0.87 7.10 7.64
C ASP A 35 -1.57 7.18 9.01
N ASP A 36 -0.97 6.51 10.01
CA ASP A 36 -1.45 6.40 11.40
C ASP A 36 -2.82 5.73 11.62
N GLN A 37 -3.52 5.30 10.57
CA GLN A 37 -4.79 4.60 10.69
C GLN A 37 -4.55 3.10 10.77
N LEU A 38 -5.06 2.45 11.81
CA LEU A 38 -5.03 0.99 11.95
C LEU A 38 -6.00 0.34 10.96
N TYR A 39 -5.53 -0.65 10.20
CA TYR A 39 -6.39 -1.44 9.32
C TYR A 39 -6.41 -2.91 9.75
N SER A 40 -7.59 -3.37 10.18
CA SER A 40 -7.82 -4.67 10.82
C SER A 40 -7.82 -5.87 9.85
N GLY A 41 -7.05 -5.82 8.76
CA GLY A 41 -6.87 -6.94 7.82
C GLY A 41 -8.05 -7.26 6.89
N SER A 42 -9.22 -6.63 7.04
CA SER A 42 -10.39 -6.87 6.18
C SER A 42 -10.38 -6.10 4.85
N SER A 43 -9.60 -5.02 4.76
CA SER A 43 -9.41 -4.25 3.54
C SER A 43 -8.01 -3.65 3.54
N THR A 44 -7.18 -4.08 2.61
CA THR A 44 -5.89 -3.43 2.32
C THR A 44 -6.14 -2.03 1.77
N PRO A 45 -5.43 -1.00 2.26
CA PRO A 45 -5.44 0.35 1.69
C PRO A 45 -5.24 0.36 0.17
N LYS A 46 -5.97 1.23 -0.53
CA LYS A 46 -5.90 1.39 -2.00
C LYS A 46 -5.75 2.86 -2.39
N PRO A 47 -4.68 3.54 -1.97
CA PRO A 47 -4.53 4.97 -2.24
C PRO A 47 -4.24 5.25 -3.71
N LEU A 48 -4.65 6.43 -4.16
CA LEU A 48 -4.22 7.03 -5.42
C LEU A 48 -3.21 8.12 -5.06
N LEU A 49 -1.95 7.94 -5.44
CA LEU A 49 -0.85 8.83 -5.07
C LEU A 49 -0.19 9.45 -6.32
N LYS A 50 0.34 10.65 -6.17
CA LYS A 50 1.24 11.29 -7.14
C LYS A 50 2.66 10.74 -7.03
N ILE A 51 3.42 10.84 -8.11
CA ILE A 51 4.86 10.52 -8.10
C ILE A 51 5.54 11.43 -7.08
N GLY A 52 6.27 10.82 -6.13
CA GLY A 52 6.94 11.52 -5.04
C GLY A 52 6.05 11.86 -3.84
N GLU A 53 4.76 11.51 -3.84
CA GLU A 53 3.87 11.74 -2.69
C GLU A 53 4.17 10.73 -1.57
N PRO A 54 4.68 11.18 -0.40
CA PRO A 54 5.05 10.28 0.68
C PRO A 54 3.80 9.76 1.40
N PHE A 55 3.85 8.51 1.84
CA PHE A 55 2.90 7.88 2.75
C PHE A 55 3.66 7.04 3.78
N GLN A 56 3.05 6.81 4.93
CA GLN A 56 3.66 6.08 6.03
C GLN A 56 3.05 4.68 6.16
N LEU A 57 3.92 3.69 6.37
CA LEU A 57 3.57 2.35 6.79
C LEU A 57 4.19 2.06 8.14
N ARG A 58 3.36 1.71 9.12
CA ARG A 58 3.81 1.30 10.45
C ARG A 58 3.31 -0.10 10.78
N PHE A 59 4.21 -0.92 11.29
CA PHE A 59 3.96 -2.31 11.67
C PHE A 59 4.28 -2.47 13.15
N GLU A 60 3.30 -2.93 13.92
CA GLU A 60 3.51 -3.32 15.31
C GLU A 60 3.51 -4.84 15.39
N VAL A 61 4.70 -5.43 15.52
CA VAL A 61 4.87 -6.88 15.54
C VAL A 61 5.07 -7.35 16.99
N THR A 62 4.09 -8.07 17.51
CA THR A 62 4.16 -8.67 18.85
C THR A 62 4.51 -10.15 18.74
N CYS A 63 5.65 -10.56 19.31
CA CYS A 63 6.11 -11.94 19.25
C CYS A 63 5.80 -12.70 20.55
N TYR A 64 5.18 -13.88 20.46
CA TYR A 64 4.83 -14.70 21.64
C TYR A 64 5.94 -15.68 22.06
N LYS A 65 7.10 -15.60 21.41
CA LYS A 65 8.32 -16.36 21.71
C LYS A 65 9.54 -15.50 21.44
N ARG A 66 10.61 -15.73 22.22
CA ARG A 66 11.91 -15.12 21.96
C ARG A 66 12.44 -15.61 20.61
N ASN A 67 12.82 -14.69 19.74
CA ASN A 67 13.26 -14.99 18.36
C ASN A 67 14.13 -13.86 17.80
N GLU A 68 14.81 -14.12 16.68
CA GLU A 68 15.31 -13.07 15.80
C GLU A 68 14.25 -12.84 14.70
N LEU A 69 13.70 -11.63 14.67
CA LEU A 69 12.68 -11.22 13.71
C LEU A 69 13.36 -10.41 12.60
N SER A 70 13.28 -10.93 11.38
CA SER A 70 13.73 -10.29 10.14
C SER A 70 12.53 -9.79 9.36
N VAL A 71 12.54 -8.53 8.93
CA VAL A 71 11.44 -7.95 8.14
C VAL A 71 11.95 -7.14 6.95
N MET A 72 11.14 -7.02 5.91
CA MET A 72 11.42 -6.14 4.77
C MET A 72 10.14 -5.66 4.08
N LEU A 73 10.24 -4.52 3.39
CA LEU A 73 9.28 -4.09 2.38
C LEU A 73 9.77 -4.48 0.99
N TRP A 74 8.88 -4.90 0.12
CA TRP A 74 9.20 -5.18 -1.29
C TRP A 74 7.99 -4.93 -2.21
N SER A 75 8.23 -4.77 -3.51
CA SER A 75 7.19 -4.59 -4.54
C SER A 75 7.53 -5.42 -5.78
N ILE A 76 6.55 -5.63 -6.66
CA ILE A 76 6.73 -6.48 -7.85
C ILE A 76 7.79 -5.93 -8.82
N GLY A 77 7.91 -4.60 -8.95
CA GLY A 77 8.92 -3.98 -9.80
C GLY A 77 10.29 -3.83 -9.15
N ASP A 78 10.47 -4.23 -7.88
CA ASP A 78 11.68 -4.04 -7.05
C ASP A 78 12.08 -2.57 -6.79
N ASN A 79 11.63 -1.63 -7.63
CA ASN A 79 11.97 -0.21 -7.59
C ASN A 79 10.77 0.70 -7.83
N ASP A 80 9.54 0.24 -7.58
CA ASP A 80 8.32 1.07 -7.78
C ASP A 80 8.20 2.21 -6.74
N PHE A 81 8.93 2.07 -5.63
CA PHE A 81 8.89 3.00 -4.52
C PHE A 81 10.29 3.31 -3.98
N ASP A 82 10.47 4.55 -3.54
CA ASP A 82 11.63 5.01 -2.82
C ASP A 82 11.33 5.02 -1.32
N ILE A 83 12.27 4.51 -0.51
CA ILE A 83 12.22 4.68 0.94
C ILE A 83 12.82 6.05 1.28
N ILE A 84 11.97 6.94 1.79
CA ILE A 84 12.37 8.29 2.21
C ILE A 84 12.96 8.23 3.63
N GLU A 85 12.27 7.53 4.54
CA GLU A 85 12.72 7.28 5.91
C GLU A 85 12.35 5.87 6.35
N GLY A 86 13.15 5.27 7.23
CA GLY A 86 12.88 3.95 7.78
C GLY A 86 14.15 3.18 8.16
N PRO A 87 14.01 1.93 8.61
CA PRO A 87 15.14 1.09 9.03
C PRO A 87 16.03 0.62 7.86
N THR A 88 15.57 0.74 6.61
CA THR A 88 16.30 0.30 5.41
C THR A 88 16.29 1.42 4.37
N SER A 89 17.32 1.48 3.53
CA SER A 89 17.46 2.55 2.53
C SER A 89 16.86 2.21 1.16
N LYS A 90 16.35 0.98 0.98
CA LYS A 90 15.73 0.50 -0.27
C LYS A 90 14.85 -0.72 0.00
N LEU A 91 13.92 -0.99 -0.93
CA LEU A 91 13.11 -2.20 -0.94
C LEU A 91 13.98 -3.46 -1.05
N GLY A 92 13.44 -4.59 -0.58
CA GLY A 92 14.07 -5.91 -0.58
C GLY A 92 15.24 -6.07 0.40
N SER A 93 15.56 -5.04 1.19
CA SER A 93 16.58 -5.14 2.26
C SER A 93 15.92 -5.50 3.58
N TYR A 94 16.53 -6.42 4.31
CA TYR A 94 16.07 -6.82 5.63
C TYR A 94 16.57 -5.87 6.72
N THR A 95 15.75 -5.72 7.76
CA THR A 95 16.17 -5.26 9.08
C THR A 95 15.80 -6.32 10.11
N ASP A 96 16.66 -6.48 11.11
CA ASP A 96 16.56 -7.59 12.06
C ASP A 96 16.58 -7.08 13.50
N LYS A 97 15.86 -7.77 14.38
CA LYS A 97 15.90 -7.51 15.83
C LYS A 97 15.68 -8.80 16.60
N ILE A 98 16.44 -9.01 17.68
CA ILE A 98 16.07 -10.00 18.70
C ILE A 98 14.89 -9.43 19.49
N VAL A 99 13.75 -10.13 19.45
CA VAL A 99 12.51 -9.73 20.12
C VAL A 99 12.25 -10.71 21.27
N GLU A 100 12.07 -10.19 22.48
CA GLU A 100 11.77 -10.98 23.67
C GLU A 100 10.30 -11.43 23.71
N VAL A 101 9.98 -12.38 24.61
CA VAL A 101 8.62 -12.92 24.74
C VAL A 101 7.63 -11.79 25.10
N ASN A 102 6.57 -11.66 24.30
CA ASN A 102 5.52 -10.64 24.40
C ASN A 102 6.02 -9.20 24.18
N GLU A 103 7.22 -9.02 23.66
CA GLU A 103 7.69 -7.71 23.22
C GLU A 103 7.02 -7.35 21.88
N THR A 104 6.67 -6.07 21.75
CA THR A 104 6.21 -5.47 20.50
C THR A 104 7.34 -4.65 19.89
N TRP A 105 7.72 -4.97 18.66
CA TRP A 105 8.61 -4.14 17.86
C TRP A 105 7.79 -3.27 16.91
N ILE A 106 7.91 -1.95 17.08
CA ILE A 106 7.31 -0.95 16.19
C ILE A 106 8.32 -0.62 15.09
N ILE A 107 7.89 -0.75 13.84
CA ILE A 107 8.72 -0.60 12.64
C ILE A 107 7.98 0.31 11.67
N GLU A 108 8.63 1.35 11.20
CA GLU A 108 7.99 2.39 10.40
C GLU A 108 8.84 2.73 9.19
N TRP A 109 8.15 2.93 8.06
CA TRP A 109 8.73 3.44 6.82
C TRP A 109 7.89 4.59 6.30
N THR A 110 8.56 5.63 5.83
CA THR A 110 8.01 6.66 4.96
C THR A 110 8.45 6.34 3.54
N VAL A 111 7.49 6.16 2.65
CA VAL A 111 7.70 5.63 1.30
C VAL A 111 7.03 6.56 0.30
N ALA A 112 7.60 6.75 -0.89
CA ALA A 112 6.98 7.49 -1.97
C ALA A 112 7.02 6.68 -3.28
N PRO A 113 5.96 6.66 -4.10
CA PRO A 113 6.02 6.04 -5.42
C PRO A 113 6.90 6.87 -6.34
N ASN A 114 7.64 6.22 -7.24
CA ASN A 114 8.46 6.92 -8.23
C ASN A 114 7.90 6.73 -9.66
N GLU A 115 8.63 7.23 -10.65
CA GLU A 115 8.18 7.24 -12.05
C GLU A 115 8.19 5.85 -12.71
N ALA A 116 8.81 4.83 -12.10
CA ALA A 116 9.01 3.50 -12.71
C ALA A 116 7.68 2.80 -13.06
N TRP A 117 6.61 3.10 -12.32
CA TRP A 117 5.30 2.48 -12.47
C TRP A 117 4.15 3.52 -12.57
N ALA A 118 4.47 4.72 -13.04
CA ALA A 118 3.51 5.80 -13.24
C ALA A 118 2.34 5.37 -14.16
N GLY A 119 1.13 5.76 -13.79
CA GLY A 119 -0.11 5.36 -14.48
C GLY A 119 -0.60 3.95 -14.15
N GLY A 120 0.18 3.17 -13.39
CA GLY A 120 -0.13 1.80 -13.01
C GLY A 120 -0.60 1.64 -11.55
N SER A 121 -0.79 0.39 -11.15
CA SER A 121 -0.94 0.01 -9.74
C SER A 121 0.17 -0.93 -9.32
N ALA A 122 0.80 -0.65 -8.19
CA ALA A 122 1.88 -1.45 -7.61
C ALA A 122 1.55 -1.78 -6.14
N PRO A 123 1.56 -3.07 -5.75
CA PRO A 123 1.46 -3.44 -4.35
C PRO A 123 2.80 -3.20 -3.64
N ILE A 124 2.74 -2.68 -2.41
CA ILE A 124 3.85 -2.75 -1.47
C ILE A 124 3.55 -3.82 -0.43
N ASN A 125 4.44 -4.80 -0.36
CA ASN A 125 4.29 -6.00 0.46
C ASN A 125 5.21 -5.92 1.68
N PHE A 126 4.74 -6.49 2.78
CA PHE A 126 5.53 -6.69 3.99
C PHE A 126 5.82 -8.17 4.14
N TYR A 127 7.10 -8.52 4.23
CA TYR A 127 7.56 -9.87 4.52
C TYR A 127 8.17 -9.93 5.92
N TYR A 128 7.90 -11.02 6.64
CA TYR A 128 8.51 -11.29 7.93
C TYR A 128 8.99 -12.74 8.04
N GLN A 129 10.04 -12.93 8.84
CA GLN A 129 10.58 -14.23 9.19
C GLN A 129 11.05 -14.22 10.65
N MET A 130 10.56 -15.17 11.44
CA MET A 130 11.00 -15.43 12.82
C MET A 130 11.98 -16.59 12.83
N MET A 131 13.18 -16.37 13.33
CA MET A 131 14.25 -17.37 13.46
C MET A 131 14.41 -17.84 14.91
N ASP A 132 14.56 -19.14 15.07
CA ASP A 132 14.89 -19.77 16.36
C ASP A 132 16.36 -19.46 16.71
N LEU A 133 16.59 -18.88 17.90
CA LEU A 133 17.93 -18.45 18.32
C LEU A 133 18.83 -19.63 18.73
N GLU A 134 18.23 -20.77 19.08
CA GLU A 134 18.97 -21.96 19.54
C GLU A 134 19.20 -22.96 18.40
N LYS A 135 18.33 -22.93 17.38
CA LYS A 135 18.35 -23.87 16.26
C LYS A 135 18.26 -23.10 14.94
N PRO A 136 19.05 -23.43 13.92
CA PRO A 136 19.01 -22.74 12.62
C PRO A 136 17.75 -23.13 11.83
N ARG A 137 16.57 -22.70 12.28
CA ARG A 137 15.28 -22.99 11.66
C ARG A 137 14.33 -21.79 11.76
N THR A 138 13.48 -21.65 10.77
CA THR A 138 12.36 -20.71 10.78
C THR A 138 11.25 -21.22 11.69
N ILE A 139 10.79 -20.38 12.61
CA ILE A 139 9.63 -20.62 13.48
C ILE A 139 8.33 -20.32 12.72
N ALA A 140 8.30 -19.16 12.08
CA ALA A 140 7.19 -18.67 11.28
C ALA A 140 7.71 -17.69 10.23
N SER A 141 7.03 -17.61 9.10
CA SER A 141 7.26 -16.58 8.09
C SER A 141 5.95 -16.31 7.37
N GLY A 142 5.82 -15.13 6.80
CA GLY A 142 4.65 -14.79 6.03
C GLY A 142 4.86 -13.50 5.25
N GLU A 143 3.87 -13.23 4.40
CA GLU A 143 3.84 -12.08 3.55
C GLU A 143 2.40 -11.63 3.36
N PHE A 144 2.19 -10.32 3.25
CA PHE A 144 0.92 -9.75 2.83
C PHE A 144 1.14 -8.37 2.19
N THR A 145 0.17 -7.91 1.41
CA THR A 145 0.17 -6.57 0.84
C THR A 145 -0.25 -5.55 1.90
N ALA A 146 0.63 -4.60 2.20
CA ALA A 146 0.40 -3.51 3.15
C ALA A 146 -0.41 -2.38 2.50
N ALA A 147 -0.17 -2.07 1.22
CA ALA A 147 -1.00 -1.16 0.44
C ALA A 147 -0.99 -1.53 -1.05
N TYR A 148 -2.13 -1.33 -1.73
CA TYR A 148 -2.28 -1.42 -3.19
C TYR A 148 -2.31 -0.01 -3.77
N VAL A 149 -1.14 0.55 -4.07
CA VAL A 149 -1.03 1.94 -4.52
C VAL A 149 -1.34 2.03 -6.01
N THR A 150 -2.21 2.98 -6.39
CA THR A 150 -2.33 3.44 -7.78
C THR A 150 -1.51 4.71 -7.92
N ILE A 151 -0.61 4.72 -8.89
CA ILE A 151 0.35 5.81 -9.08
C ILE A 151 -0.13 6.63 -10.27
N SER A 152 -0.43 7.91 -10.04
CA SER A 152 -0.79 8.83 -11.12
C SER A 152 0.45 9.23 -11.94
N GLU A 153 0.24 9.84 -13.10
CA GLU A 153 1.32 10.43 -13.90
C GLU A 153 1.72 11.83 -13.41
N GLU A 154 1.02 12.37 -12.41
CA GLU A 154 1.28 13.69 -11.85
C GLU A 154 2.38 13.63 -10.79
N TYR A 155 3.18 14.70 -10.72
CA TYR A 155 4.20 14.86 -9.68
C TYR A 155 3.61 15.55 -8.46
N TYR A 156 4.01 15.08 -7.29
CA TYR A 156 3.72 15.72 -6.02
C TYR A 156 4.51 17.03 -5.94
N ASP A 157 3.79 18.12 -5.73
CA ASP A 157 4.30 19.49 -5.60
C ASP A 157 4.70 19.85 -4.16
N GLY A 158 4.55 18.91 -3.23
CA GLY A 158 4.66 19.16 -1.80
C GLY A 158 3.30 19.49 -1.19
N SER A 159 3.05 19.04 0.04
CA SER A 159 2.02 19.67 0.84
C SER A 159 2.55 21.04 1.22
N GLU A 160 1.73 22.08 1.07
CA GLU A 160 1.96 23.32 1.80
C GLU A 160 1.93 22.95 3.29
N SER A 161 3.10 22.71 3.88
CA SER A 161 3.23 22.65 5.32
C SER A 161 2.68 23.97 5.84
N THR A 162 1.59 23.90 6.61
CA THR A 162 1.14 25.03 7.42
C THR A 162 2.18 25.21 8.54
N GLU A 163 3.36 25.69 8.18
CA GLU A 163 4.25 26.34 9.11
C GLU A 163 3.71 27.76 9.31
N ASP A 164 3.15 27.96 10.50
CA ASP A 164 2.76 29.26 11.04
C ASP A 164 4.01 30.17 11.06
N SER A 165 4.21 30.90 9.96
CA SER A 165 5.25 31.91 9.82
C SER A 165 4.61 33.16 9.25
N THR A 166 4.13 33.98 10.18
CA THR A 166 3.84 35.40 9.96
C THR A 166 5.02 36.07 9.28
N SER A 167 4.89 36.36 7.99
CA SER A 167 5.53 37.52 7.38
C SER A 167 4.69 38.01 6.21
N GLU A 168 4.05 39.17 6.41
CA GLU A 168 3.53 39.99 5.33
C GLU A 168 4.68 40.40 4.41
N SER A 169 4.55 40.14 3.10
CA SER A 169 4.91 41.12 2.09
C SER A 169 4.18 40.85 0.77
N GLU A 170 3.56 41.91 0.27
CA GLU A 170 2.62 41.95 -0.83
C GLU A 170 3.24 41.78 -2.24
N SER A 171 2.38 41.33 -3.15
CA SER A 171 2.35 41.62 -4.60
C SER A 171 3.33 40.81 -5.47
N LYS A 172 2.93 40.13 -6.56
CA LYS A 172 2.09 40.58 -7.69
C LYS A 172 1.50 39.42 -8.50
N SER A 173 0.34 39.71 -9.08
CA SER A 173 -0.38 38.98 -10.13
C SER A 173 0.45 38.71 -11.39
N SER A 174 0.35 37.49 -11.92
CA SER A 174 0.31 37.23 -13.37
C SER A 174 -0.46 35.94 -13.68
N SER A 175 -1.37 36.08 -14.65
CA SER A 175 -2.42 35.18 -15.11
C SER A 175 -2.00 33.76 -15.55
N PRO A 176 -2.97 32.80 -15.58
CA PRO A 176 -2.74 31.42 -15.97
C PRO A 176 -2.52 31.27 -17.50
N SER A 177 -1.52 30.47 -17.87
CA SER A 177 -1.30 29.99 -19.23
C SER A 177 -2.20 28.79 -19.51
N THR A 178 -3.14 28.98 -20.44
CA THR A 178 -4.03 27.96 -21.03
C THR A 178 -3.23 26.81 -21.69
N PRO A 179 -3.74 25.56 -21.70
CA PRO A 179 -3.04 24.41 -22.29
C PRO A 179 -2.94 24.49 -23.82
N ALA A 180 -1.75 24.20 -24.36
CA ALA A 180 -1.52 24.07 -25.78
C ALA A 180 -1.95 22.67 -26.27
N PHE A 181 -3.09 22.66 -26.97
CA PHE A 181 -3.36 21.92 -28.21
C PHE A 181 -2.83 20.48 -28.40
N THR A 182 -3.78 19.55 -28.38
CA THR A 182 -4.22 18.85 -29.61
C THR A 182 -3.12 18.31 -30.52
N ALA A 183 -2.60 17.12 -30.23
CA ALA A 183 -1.78 16.38 -31.19
C ALA A 183 -1.77 14.86 -30.97
N LEU A 184 -2.93 14.20 -30.80
CA LEU A 184 -3.00 12.72 -30.90
C LEU A 184 -4.42 12.16 -31.08
N CYS A 185 -5.17 12.65 -32.08
CA CYS A 185 -6.46 12.03 -32.49
C CYS A 185 -6.63 11.86 -34.03
N VAL A 186 -5.56 11.90 -34.82
CA VAL A 186 -5.69 11.85 -36.30
C VAL A 186 -5.35 10.48 -36.92
N VAL A 187 -4.97 9.45 -36.16
CA VAL A 187 -4.62 8.13 -36.76
C VAL A 187 -5.76 7.10 -36.75
N LEU A 188 -6.90 7.34 -36.07
CA LEU A 188 -8.03 6.40 -36.01
C LEU A 188 -9.27 6.79 -36.85
N GLY A 189 -9.20 7.88 -37.64
CA GLY A 189 -10.29 8.34 -38.50
C GLY A 189 -10.26 7.84 -39.95
N PHE A 190 -9.12 7.34 -40.45
CA PHE A 190 -8.96 6.96 -41.86
C PHE A 190 -9.22 5.48 -42.19
N VAL A 191 -9.38 4.61 -41.19
CA VAL A 191 -9.64 3.17 -41.43
C VAL A 191 -11.14 2.86 -41.62
N MET A 192 -12.06 3.70 -41.11
CA MET A 192 -13.50 3.46 -41.21
C MET A 192 -14.15 3.98 -42.51
N ALA A 193 -13.47 4.83 -43.29
CA ALA A 193 -13.98 5.30 -44.58
C ALA A 193 -13.69 4.36 -45.76
N ILE A 194 -12.76 3.40 -45.61
CA ILE A 194 -12.43 2.41 -46.67
C ILE A 194 -13.28 1.13 -46.54
N LEU A 195 -13.88 0.86 -45.37
CA LEU A 195 -14.70 -0.34 -45.14
C LEU A 195 -16.20 -0.16 -45.44
N CYS A 196 -16.71 1.07 -45.59
CA CYS A 196 -18.12 1.33 -45.93
C CYS A 196 -18.39 1.74 -47.39
N GLY A 197 -17.37 1.81 -48.25
CA GLY A 197 -17.51 2.25 -49.66
C GLY A 197 -17.74 1.13 -50.69
N LYS A 198 -17.85 -0.15 -50.29
CA LYS A 198 -18.06 -1.28 -51.21
C LYS A 198 -19.23 -2.15 -50.77
N ARG A 199 -20.45 -1.63 -50.92
CA ARG A 199 -21.68 -2.42 -51.08
C ARG A 199 -22.78 -1.52 -51.64
N LEU A 200 -22.80 -1.39 -52.96
CA LEU A 200 -23.97 -1.16 -53.81
C LEU A 200 -23.49 -0.98 -55.27
N SER A 201 -23.34 -2.10 -55.96
CA SER A 201 -23.66 -2.27 -57.38
C SER A 201 -24.03 -3.73 -57.62
#